data_AF-A0A2V9IR41-F1
#
_entry.id   AF-A0A2V9IR41-F1
#
_cell.length_a   1.000
_cell.length_b   1.000
_cell.length_c   1.000
_cell.angle_alpha   90.00
_cell.angle_beta   90.00
_cell.angle_gamma   90.00
#
_symmetry.space_group_name_H-M   'P 1'
#
loop_
_entity.id
_entity.type
_entity.pdbx_description
1 polymer ?
#
loop_
_entity_poly.entity_id
_entity_poly.type
_entity_poly.pdbx_seq_one_letter_code
_entity_poly.pdbx_strand_id
1 'polypeptide(L)'
;MSKILVTLTLLCASLSAQVPKSFGAPTDDEHPSKDGPAVSTLNPVLQWNRILLAIVRTPGAQPATIHTTRSFALMHAAIYDAVNAIARTHEPYLVRLTGVPRHASQQAAGAAAAHEVLITLYPAFQTALDDELQ
;
A
#
# COMPACT_ATOMS: atom_id res chain seq x y z
N MET A 1 12.61 41.98 -31.26
CA MET A 1 11.78 41.26 -32.24
C MET A 1 11.35 39.94 -31.60
N SER A 2 10.03 39.74 -31.55
CA SER A 2 9.19 38.65 -31.01
C SER A 2 9.70 37.66 -29.95
N LYS A 3 9.04 37.74 -28.80
CA LYS A 3 8.73 36.64 -27.87
C LYS A 3 7.62 35.78 -28.48
N ILE A 4 7.68 34.45 -28.39
CA ILE A 4 6.46 33.62 -28.39
C ILE A 4 6.57 32.54 -27.31
N LEU A 5 5.68 32.73 -26.35
CA LEU A 5 5.30 31.91 -25.21
C LEU A 5 4.10 31.08 -25.68
N VAL A 6 4.10 29.75 -25.53
CA VAL A 6 2.87 28.94 -25.70
C VAL A 6 2.72 28.02 -24.50
N THR A 7 2.12 28.59 -23.47
CA THR A 7 1.21 27.92 -22.54
C THR A 7 -0.07 27.56 -23.30
N LEU A 8 -0.49 26.29 -23.30
CA LEU A 8 -1.88 25.92 -23.61
C LEU A 8 -2.40 24.91 -22.59
N THR A 9 -3.50 25.32 -21.98
CA THR A 9 -4.25 24.76 -20.87
C THR A 9 -5.26 23.67 -21.28
N LEU A 10 -5.48 22.73 -20.36
CA LEU A 10 -6.72 22.01 -20.00
C LEU A 10 -7.72 21.57 -21.10
N LEU A 11 -8.06 20.27 -21.08
CA LEU A 11 -9.45 19.86 -21.28
C LEU A 11 -9.80 18.60 -20.47
N CYS A 12 -10.65 18.77 -19.45
CA CYS A 12 -11.40 17.71 -18.80
C CYS A 12 -12.48 17.19 -19.76
N ALA A 13 -12.63 15.86 -19.87
CA ALA A 13 -13.88 15.25 -20.30
C ALA A 13 -13.99 13.84 -19.69
N SER A 14 -14.62 13.77 -18.53
CA SER A 14 -15.25 12.57 -17.97
C SER A 14 -16.38 12.13 -18.89
N LEU A 15 -16.39 10.86 -19.32
CA LEU A 15 -17.56 10.24 -19.94
C LEU A 15 -17.95 8.98 -19.16
N SER A 16 -18.92 9.15 -18.28
CA SER A 16 -19.70 8.05 -17.72
C SER A 16 -20.76 7.65 -18.73
N ALA A 17 -20.84 6.36 -19.05
CA ALA A 17 -22.02 5.76 -19.67
C ALA A 17 -22.40 4.52 -18.85
N GLN A 18 -23.45 4.69 -18.04
CA GLN A 18 -24.13 3.63 -17.30
C GLN A 18 -24.72 2.57 -18.26
N VAL A 19 -24.57 1.29 -17.88
CA VAL A 19 -25.37 0.18 -18.42
C VAL A 19 -26.69 0.11 -17.64
N PRO A 20 -27.86 -0.03 -18.29
CA PRO A 20 -29.16 0.12 -17.67
C PRO A 20 -29.57 -1.07 -16.78
N LYS A 21 -30.27 -0.75 -15.69
CA LYS A 21 -31.04 -1.67 -14.84
C LYS A 21 -32.36 -2.05 -15.52
N SER A 22 -32.75 -3.33 -15.48
CA SER A 22 -34.14 -3.74 -15.23
C SER A 22 -34.25 -5.25 -14.99
N PHE A 23 -34.68 -5.68 -13.79
CA PHE A 23 -36.03 -6.21 -13.51
C PHE A 23 -36.01 -7.17 -12.30
N GLY A 24 -36.85 -6.91 -11.29
CA GLY A 24 -37.09 -7.85 -10.18
C GLY A 24 -37.76 -7.21 -8.94
N ALA A 25 -39.09 -7.23 -8.95
CA ALA A 25 -40.12 -7.20 -7.88
C ALA A 25 -39.93 -6.38 -6.56
N PRO A 26 -41.03 -5.78 -6.02
CA PRO A 26 -41.00 -5.06 -4.76
C PRO A 26 -41.17 -6.02 -3.58
N THR A 27 -40.26 -5.94 -2.62
CA THR A 27 -40.52 -6.36 -1.24
C THR A 27 -40.12 -5.20 -0.35
N ASP A 28 -41.13 -4.62 0.30
CA ASP A 28 -40.98 -3.65 1.38
C ASP A 28 -40.18 -4.28 2.52
N ASP A 29 -39.00 -3.72 2.79
CA ASP A 29 -38.31 -3.64 4.10
C ASP A 29 -36.80 -3.49 3.87
N GLU A 30 -36.29 -2.27 3.73
CA GLU A 30 -34.86 -2.04 3.98
C GLU A 30 -34.64 -0.68 4.65
N HIS A 31 -34.34 -0.76 5.95
CA HIS A 31 -33.72 0.30 6.74
C HIS A 31 -32.59 0.94 5.92
N PRO A 32 -32.46 2.28 5.88
CA PRO A 32 -31.34 2.91 5.19
C PRO A 32 -30.05 2.61 5.96
N SER A 33 -29.31 1.60 5.49
CA SER A 33 -27.92 1.36 5.87
C SER A 33 -27.14 2.62 5.52
N LYS A 34 -26.64 3.30 6.56
CA LYS A 34 -25.70 4.42 6.47
C LYS A 34 -24.33 3.91 6.03
N ASP A 35 -24.24 3.37 4.82
CA ASP A 35 -22.95 3.02 4.24
C ASP A 35 -22.53 4.17 3.32
N GLY A 36 -21.95 5.22 3.93
CA GLY A 36 -21.05 6.10 3.20
C GLY A 36 -19.90 5.27 2.62
N PRO A 37 -19.22 5.73 1.55
CA PRO A 37 -18.17 4.93 0.94
C PRO A 37 -17.09 4.66 1.98
N ALA A 38 -17.02 3.43 2.48
CA ALA A 38 -15.92 3.00 3.32
C ALA A 38 -14.67 3.15 2.46
N VAL A 39 -13.81 4.11 2.81
CA VAL A 39 -12.46 4.19 2.26
C VAL A 39 -11.82 2.86 2.65
N SER A 40 -11.74 1.94 1.69
CA SER A 40 -11.07 0.65 1.89
C SER A 40 -9.61 0.97 2.15
N THR A 41 -9.24 1.03 3.42
CA THR A 41 -7.85 1.20 3.83
C THR A 41 -7.13 -0.05 3.34
N LEU A 42 -6.31 0.11 2.30
CA LEU A 42 -5.62 -1.00 1.64
C LEU A 42 -4.82 -1.79 2.67
N ASN A 43 -4.94 -3.13 2.62
CA ASN A 43 -4.14 -4.00 3.49
C ASN A 43 -2.64 -3.74 3.20
N PRO A 44 -1.84 -3.34 4.21
CA PRO A 44 -0.44 -2.97 4.00
C PRO A 44 0.37 -4.13 3.42
N VAL A 45 0.07 -5.38 3.79
CA VAL A 45 0.76 -6.55 3.24
C VAL A 45 0.62 -6.62 1.72
N LEU A 46 -0.58 -6.31 1.20
CA LEU A 46 -0.85 -6.33 -0.24
C LEU A 46 -0.28 -5.10 -0.95
N GLN A 47 -0.38 -3.92 -0.34
CA GLN A 47 0.18 -2.69 -0.90
C GLN A 47 1.70 -2.80 -1.06
N TRP A 48 2.41 -3.12 0.03
CA TRP A 48 3.87 -3.19 0.04
C TRP A 48 4.42 -4.35 -0.81
N ASN A 49 3.69 -5.47 -0.92
CA ASN A 49 4.01 -6.52 -1.89
C ASN A 49 3.95 -6.02 -3.35
N ARG A 50 2.94 -5.20 -3.70
CA ARG A 50 2.85 -4.61 -5.05
C ARG A 50 3.96 -3.60 -5.30
N ILE A 51 4.30 -2.79 -4.31
CA ILE A 51 5.41 -1.83 -4.38
C ILE A 51 6.73 -2.58 -4.65
N LEU A 52 7.04 -3.61 -3.85
CA LEU A 52 8.26 -4.38 -4.06
C LEU A 52 8.27 -5.11 -5.42
N LEU A 53 7.13 -5.64 -5.88
CA LEU A 53 6.99 -6.20 -7.23
C LEU A 53 7.34 -5.18 -8.33
N ALA A 54 6.98 -3.91 -8.16
CA ALA A 54 7.35 -2.85 -9.09
C ALA A 54 8.86 -2.56 -9.05
N ILE A 55 9.43 -2.41 -7.85
CA ILE A 55 10.87 -2.13 -7.66
C ILE A 55 11.72 -3.21 -8.31
N VAL A 56 11.45 -4.50 -8.03
CA VAL A 56 12.30 -5.61 -8.52
C VAL A 56 12.24 -5.82 -10.04
N ARG A 57 11.26 -5.21 -10.72
CA ARG A 57 11.15 -5.20 -12.18
C ARG A 57 11.95 -4.07 -12.84
N THR A 58 12.47 -3.13 -12.04
CA THR A 58 13.31 -2.04 -12.53
C THR A 58 14.74 -2.55 -12.78
N PRO A 59 15.26 -2.46 -14.01
CA PRO A 59 16.64 -2.87 -14.31
C PRO A 59 17.64 -2.12 -13.42
N GLY A 60 18.56 -2.86 -12.80
CA GLY A 60 19.59 -2.27 -11.93
C GLY A 60 19.10 -1.85 -10.54
N ALA A 61 17.85 -2.10 -10.14
CA ALA A 61 17.37 -1.81 -8.79
C ALA A 61 18.16 -2.53 -7.69
N GLN A 62 18.75 -3.68 -8.00
CA GLN A 62 19.67 -4.40 -7.13
C GLN A 62 20.75 -5.12 -7.94
N PRO A 63 21.89 -5.50 -7.32
CA PRO A 63 22.89 -6.32 -7.97
C PRO A 63 22.31 -7.64 -8.50
N ALA A 64 22.72 -8.05 -9.71
CA ALA A 64 22.26 -9.31 -10.33
C ALA A 64 22.62 -10.57 -9.51
N THR A 65 23.57 -10.46 -8.59
CA THR A 65 23.97 -11.53 -7.66
C THR A 65 22.96 -11.74 -6.51
N ILE A 66 22.04 -10.80 -6.29
CA ILE A 66 21.00 -10.91 -5.26
C ILE A 66 19.70 -11.32 -5.93
N HIS A 67 19.15 -12.47 -5.51
CA HIS A 67 17.83 -12.91 -5.97
C HIS A 67 16.71 -12.11 -5.26
N THR A 68 15.69 -11.69 -6.01
CA THR A 68 14.59 -10.83 -5.53
C THR A 68 13.78 -11.43 -4.39
N THR A 69 13.65 -12.76 -4.35
CA THR A 69 13.00 -13.49 -3.23
C THR A 69 13.60 -13.14 -1.87
N ARG A 70 14.89 -12.80 -1.79
CA ARG A 70 15.51 -12.36 -0.52
C ARG A 70 14.83 -11.09 0.01
N SER A 71 14.58 -10.11 -0.86
CA SER A 71 13.95 -8.86 -0.46
C SER A 71 12.49 -9.06 -0.03
N PHE A 72 11.75 -9.93 -0.73
CA PHE A 72 10.39 -10.31 -0.32
C PHE A 72 10.39 -10.97 1.07
N ALA A 73 11.31 -11.91 1.30
CA ALA A 73 11.42 -12.59 2.58
C ALA A 73 11.73 -11.61 3.72
N LEU A 74 12.67 -10.69 3.53
CA LEU A 74 13.02 -9.68 4.53
C LEU A 74 11.86 -8.75 4.85
N MET A 75 11.19 -8.23 3.81
CA MET A 75 10.05 -7.33 3.99
C MET A 75 8.90 -8.04 4.71
N HIS A 76 8.52 -9.24 4.28
CA HIS A 76 7.42 -9.98 4.91
C HIS A 76 7.75 -10.48 6.33
N ALA A 77 9.00 -10.84 6.61
CA ALA A 77 9.43 -11.18 7.97
C ALA A 77 9.35 -9.97 8.91
N ALA A 78 9.76 -8.78 8.45
CA ALA A 78 9.65 -7.55 9.23
C ALA A 78 8.19 -7.15 9.49
N ILE A 79 7.33 -7.23 8.47
CA ILE A 79 5.89 -6.98 8.62
C ILE A 79 5.28 -7.96 9.63
N TYR A 80 5.63 -9.25 9.53
CA TYR A 80 5.14 -10.29 10.44
C TYR A 80 5.52 -9.97 11.90
N ASP A 81 6.79 -9.70 12.17
CA ASP A 81 7.25 -9.39 13.54
C ASP A 81 6.62 -8.11 14.07
N ALA A 82 6.48 -7.06 13.25
CA ALA A 82 5.87 -5.80 13.66
C ALA A 82 4.39 -5.97 14.03
N VAL A 83 3.62 -6.67 13.19
CA VAL A 83 2.19 -6.94 13.45
C VAL A 83 2.03 -7.88 14.65
N ASN A 84 2.81 -8.95 14.71
CA ASN A 84 2.72 -9.94 15.77
C ASN A 84 3.18 -9.38 17.13
N ALA A 85 4.08 -8.40 17.17
CA ALA A 85 4.43 -7.71 18.41
C ALA A 85 3.24 -6.99 19.06
N ILE A 86 2.28 -6.54 18.25
CA ILE A 86 1.03 -5.92 18.71
C ILE A 86 -0.02 -7.00 19.02
N ALA A 87 -0.28 -7.90 18.08
CA ALA A 87 -1.33 -8.91 18.17
C ALA A 87 -1.03 -9.99 19.23
N ARG A 88 0.24 -10.40 19.34
CA ARG A 88 0.76 -11.41 20.27
C ARG A 88 0.04 -12.75 20.16
N THR A 89 -0.30 -13.14 18.94
CA THR A 89 -1.02 -14.39 18.66
C THR A 89 -0.10 -15.53 18.24
N HIS A 90 1.13 -15.22 17.84
CA HIS A 90 2.13 -16.20 17.37
C HIS A 90 3.49 -15.95 18.02
N GLU A 91 4.44 -16.86 17.84
CA GLU A 91 5.84 -16.60 18.20
C GLU A 91 6.48 -15.62 17.21
N PRO A 92 7.27 -14.64 17.68
CA PRO A 92 8.07 -13.80 16.78
C PRO A 92 9.00 -14.66 15.92
N TYR A 93 9.20 -14.24 14.67
CA TYR A 93 10.14 -14.85 13.75
C TYR A 93 11.59 -14.58 14.18
N LEU A 94 11.93 -13.31 14.42
CA LEU A 94 13.29 -12.92 14.83
C LEU A 94 13.30 -11.88 15.97
N VAL A 95 12.48 -10.83 15.89
CA VAL A 95 12.55 -9.69 16.80
C VAL A 95 11.43 -9.76 17.86
N ARG A 96 11.82 -9.81 19.14
CA ARG A 96 10.88 -9.72 20.27
C ARG A 96 10.83 -8.29 20.81
N LEU A 97 9.81 -7.54 20.43
CA LEU A 97 9.58 -6.19 20.94
C LEU A 97 8.87 -6.23 22.31
N THR A 98 9.38 -5.47 23.27
CA THR A 98 8.77 -5.31 24.60
C THR A 98 8.11 -3.94 24.73
N GLY A 99 7.07 -3.81 25.55
CA GLY A 99 6.44 -2.52 25.84
C GLY A 99 5.52 -1.97 24.74
N VAL A 100 5.20 -2.75 23.70
CA VAL A 100 4.31 -2.34 22.62
C VAL A 100 2.88 -2.12 23.14
N PRO A 101 2.27 -0.94 22.96
CA PRO A 101 0.89 -0.69 23.39
C PRO A 101 -0.11 -1.61 22.69
N ARG A 102 -1.09 -2.15 23.42
CA ARG A 102 -2.12 -3.04 22.84
C ARG A 102 -3.05 -2.33 21.85
N HIS A 103 -3.13 -1.00 21.91
CA HIS A 103 -3.93 -0.17 21.02
C HIS A 103 -3.14 0.41 19.84
N ALA A 104 -1.87 0.00 19.65
CA ALA A 104 -1.11 0.39 18.48
C ALA A 104 -1.76 -0.16 17.20
N SER A 105 -1.67 0.59 16.10
CA SER A 105 -2.22 0.17 14.81
C SER A 105 -1.35 -0.90 14.15
N GLN A 106 -1.90 -2.10 13.97
CA GLN A 106 -1.24 -3.17 13.22
C GLN A 106 -0.99 -2.77 11.76
N GLN A 107 -1.90 -1.99 11.16
CA GLN A 107 -1.74 -1.54 9.78
C GLN A 107 -0.57 -0.59 9.65
N ALA A 108 -0.48 0.42 10.53
CA ALA A 108 0.62 1.38 10.54
C ALA A 108 1.96 0.70 10.86
N ALA A 109 1.98 -0.26 11.80
CA ALA A 109 3.19 -1.02 12.12
C ALA A 109 3.68 -1.86 10.94
N GLY A 110 2.76 -2.54 10.23
CA GLY A 110 3.10 -3.28 9.02
C GLY A 110 3.63 -2.37 7.91
N ALA A 111 3.01 -1.21 7.69
CA ALA A 111 3.45 -0.25 6.68
C ALA A 111 4.83 0.32 7.00
N ALA A 112 5.05 0.78 8.24
CA ALA A 112 6.34 1.31 8.68
C ALA A 112 7.46 0.26 8.59
N ALA A 113 7.20 -0.99 8.99
CA ALA A 113 8.18 -2.06 8.89
C ALA A 113 8.54 -2.39 7.44
N ALA A 114 7.56 -2.39 6.53
CA ALA A 114 7.80 -2.60 5.12
C ALA A 114 8.64 -1.47 4.52
N HIS A 115 8.25 -0.22 4.78
CA HIS A 115 8.96 0.98 4.35
C HIS A 115 10.42 0.96 4.77
N GLU A 116 10.70 0.76 6.06
CA GLU A 116 12.07 0.74 6.61
C GLU A 116 12.96 -0.30 5.92
N VAL A 117 12.43 -1.51 5.69
CA VAL A 117 13.17 -2.54 4.94
C VAL A 117 13.43 -2.09 3.51
N LEU A 118 12.44 -1.51 2.83
CA LEU A 118 12.58 -1.14 1.42
C LEU A 118 13.50 0.05 1.21
N ILE A 119 13.47 1.10 2.07
CA ILE A 119 14.42 2.21 1.96
C ILE A 119 15.87 1.74 2.24
N THR A 120 16.02 0.73 3.11
CA THR A 120 17.33 0.12 3.41
C THR A 120 17.85 -0.69 2.23
N LEU A 121 16.99 -1.49 1.59
CA LEU A 121 17.38 -2.34 0.46
C LEU A 121 17.50 -1.58 -0.86
N TYR A 122 16.70 -0.53 -1.04
CA TYR A 122 16.51 0.20 -2.29
C TYR A 122 16.57 1.72 -2.08
N PRO A 123 17.70 2.27 -1.63
CA PRO A 123 17.80 3.69 -1.24
C PRO A 123 17.49 4.67 -2.40
N ALA A 124 17.70 4.26 -3.65
CA ALA A 124 17.35 5.06 -4.83
C ALA A 124 15.83 5.30 -4.98
N PHE A 125 14.99 4.53 -4.29
CA PHE A 125 13.53 4.63 -4.32
C PHE A 125 12.95 5.33 -3.09
N GLN A 126 13.79 5.85 -2.19
CA GLN A 126 13.35 6.37 -0.89
C GLN A 126 12.25 7.42 -1.02
N THR A 127 12.40 8.43 -1.88
CA THR A 127 11.38 9.47 -2.04
C THR A 127 10.01 8.89 -2.43
N ALA A 128 9.98 7.94 -3.36
CA ALA A 128 8.73 7.29 -3.76
C ALA A 128 8.15 6.39 -2.65
N LEU A 129 9.01 5.77 -1.84
CA LEU A 129 8.58 4.97 -0.69
C LEU A 129 8.04 5.85 0.44
N ASP A 130 8.65 7.01 0.68
CA ASP A 130 8.20 8.00 1.66
C ASP A 130 6.80 8.54 1.30
N ASP A 131 6.53 8.76 0.01
CA ASP A 131 5.21 9.18 -0.49
C ASP A 131 4.12 8.11 -0.27
N GLU A 132 4.47 6.82 -0.32
CA GLU A 132 3.54 5.70 -0.09
C GLU A 132 3.23 5.43 1.39
N LEU A 133 4.04 5.96 2.32
CA LEU A 133 3.84 5.79 3.77
C LEU A 133 2.86 6.82 4.38
N GLN A 134 2.40 7.80 3.60
CA GLN A 134 1.50 8.88 4.04
C GLN A 134 0.05 8.43 4.24
#